data_AF-A0A7Y0KBZ6-F1
#
_entry.id   AF-A0A7Y0KBZ6-F1
#
_cell.length_a   1.000
_cell.length_b   1.000
_cell.length_c   1.000
_cell.angle_alpha   90.00
_cell.angle_beta   90.00
_cell.angle_gamma   90.00
#
_symmetry.space_group_name_H-M   'P 1'
#
loop_
_entity.id
_entity.type
_entity.pdbx_description
1 polymer ?
#
loop_
_entity_poly.entity_id
_entity_poly.type
_entity_poly.pdbx_seq_one_letter_code
_entity_poly.pdbx_strand_id
1 'polypeptide(L)'
;MLLFPPKNIPSKSNKTPWLFVVFERVGQIGCLFLVIITKNPAGEIINSWLLLSFLSLILYYLLWVRYVRSDREYRFLMKSFLFIPIPLAVLPCCIFITAAIWGHSFWLGIAAIVFAIGHLKVSSDNKE
;
A
#
# COMPACT_ATOMS: atom_id res chain seq x y z
N MET A 1 11.79 -2.13 15.14
CA MET A 1 11.30 -3.44 15.61
C MET A 1 9.84 -3.57 15.19
N LEU A 2 9.45 -4.63 14.46
CA LEU A 2 8.05 -4.83 14.09
C LEU A 2 7.27 -5.22 15.35
N LEU A 3 6.22 -4.47 15.71
CA LEU A 3 5.39 -4.76 16.88
C LEU A 3 4.63 -6.11 16.74
N PHE A 4 4.41 -6.58 15.51
CA PHE A 4 3.65 -7.79 15.21
C PHE A 4 4.31 -8.60 14.08
N PRO A 5 5.47 -9.25 14.33
CA PRO A 5 6.13 -10.05 13.31
C PRO A 5 5.25 -11.24 12.90
N PRO A 6 5.23 -11.61 11.61
CA PRO A 6 4.47 -12.74 11.12
C PRO A 6 5.03 -14.07 11.64
N LYS A 7 4.13 -14.99 11.94
CA LYS A 7 4.44 -16.39 12.26
C LYS A 7 4.28 -17.27 11.03
N ASN A 8 4.98 -18.40 11.00
CA ASN A 8 4.89 -19.41 9.94
C ASN A 8 5.20 -18.84 8.53
N ILE A 9 6.26 -18.04 8.43
CA ILE A 9 6.76 -17.53 7.15
C ILE A 9 7.24 -18.74 6.33
N PRO A 10 6.83 -18.89 5.06
CA PRO A 10 7.33 -19.96 4.21
C PRO A 10 8.85 -19.85 4.05
N SER A 11 9.54 -21.00 4.01
CA SER A 11 11.00 -21.06 3.86
C SER A 11 11.48 -20.69 2.46
N LYS A 12 10.55 -20.65 1.49
CA LYS A 12 10.79 -20.30 0.10
C LYS A 12 10.14 -18.94 -0.15
N SER A 13 10.95 -17.99 -0.61
CA SER A 13 10.54 -16.69 -1.12
C SER A 13 11.26 -16.50 -2.45
N ASN A 14 10.53 -16.10 -3.48
CA ASN A 14 11.16 -15.81 -4.76
C ASN A 14 12.05 -14.57 -4.63
N LYS A 15 13.25 -14.64 -5.19
CA LYS A 15 14.21 -13.54 -5.11
C LYS A 15 13.74 -12.40 -6.02
N THR A 16 13.16 -11.35 -5.45
CA THR A 16 12.83 -10.12 -6.18
C THR A 16 14.12 -9.41 -6.64
N PRO A 17 14.19 -8.93 -7.89
CA PRO A 17 15.31 -8.11 -8.33
C PRO A 17 15.45 -6.84 -7.49
N TRP A 18 16.69 -6.45 -7.18
CA TRP A 18 16.97 -5.31 -6.31
C TRP A 18 16.35 -3.99 -6.81
N LEU A 19 16.18 -3.83 -8.11
CA LEU A 19 15.58 -2.64 -8.73
C LEU A 19 14.15 -2.38 -8.23
N PHE A 20 13.33 -3.43 -8.09
CA PHE A 20 11.94 -3.28 -7.60
C PHE A 20 11.89 -2.93 -6.11
N VAL A 21 12.86 -3.43 -5.34
CA VAL A 21 13.01 -3.04 -3.93
C VAL A 21 13.37 -1.55 -3.84
N VAL A 22 14.27 -1.07 -4.71
CA VAL A 22 14.60 0.36 -4.77
C VAL A 22 13.38 1.19 -5.17
N PHE A 23 12.61 0.76 -6.19
CA PHE A 23 11.36 1.44 -6.56
C PHE A 23 10.37 1.49 -5.40
N GLU A 24 10.18 0.40 -4.67
CA GLU A 24 9.34 0.38 -3.47
C GLU A 24 9.82 1.41 -2.45
N ARG A 25 11.12 1.43 -2.10
CA ARG A 25 11.64 2.32 -1.06
C ARG A 25 11.61 3.78 -1.46
N VAL A 26 12.07 4.11 -2.67
CA VAL A 26 12.07 5.48 -3.19
C VAL A 26 10.65 5.99 -3.35
N GLY A 27 9.75 5.19 -3.92
CA GLY A 27 8.34 5.52 -4.07
C GLY A 27 7.65 5.71 -2.71
N GLN A 28 7.90 4.82 -1.74
CA GLN A 28 7.33 4.90 -0.40
C GLN A 28 7.73 6.20 0.31
N ILE A 29 9.02 6.53 0.29
CA ILE A 29 9.54 7.76 0.88
C ILE A 29 8.93 8.97 0.17
N GLY A 30 8.92 8.97 -1.17
CA GLY A 30 8.32 10.03 -1.97
C GLY A 30 6.83 10.25 -1.64
N CYS A 31 6.05 9.18 -1.54
CA CYS A 31 4.63 9.25 -1.19
C CYS A 31 4.40 9.88 0.18
N LEU A 32 5.17 9.46 1.20
CA LEU A 32 5.03 9.97 2.57
C LEU A 32 5.37 11.46 2.67
N PHE A 33 6.40 11.94 1.95
CA PHE A 33 6.75 13.35 1.95
C PHE A 33 5.76 14.18 1.11
N LEU A 34 5.44 13.74 -0.10
CA LEU A 34 4.62 14.50 -1.03
C LEU A 34 3.15 14.59 -0.60
N VAL A 35 2.61 13.57 0.08
CA VAL A 35 1.22 13.62 0.56
C VAL A 35 1.02 14.71 1.62
N ILE A 36 2.04 15.03 2.41
CA ILE A 36 1.99 16.08 3.44
C ILE A 36 2.01 17.48 2.80
N ILE A 37 2.77 17.65 1.71
CA ILE A 37 2.95 18.93 1.03
C ILE A 37 1.81 19.21 0.04
N THR A 38 1.21 18.15 -0.50
CA THR A 38 0.10 18.25 -1.45
C THR A 38 -1.11 18.92 -0.79
N LYS A 39 -1.61 19.98 -1.43
CA LYS A 39 -2.82 20.70 -1.03
C LYS A 39 -3.79 20.71 -2.20
N ASN A 40 -5.08 20.51 -1.91
CA ASN A 40 -6.10 20.62 -2.95
C ASN A 40 -6.27 22.10 -3.36
N PRO A 41 -5.97 22.47 -4.62
CA PRO A 41 -6.12 23.85 -5.09
C PRO A 41 -7.58 24.29 -5.24
N ALA A 42 -8.53 23.36 -5.35
CA ALA A 42 -9.95 23.66 -5.58
C ALA A 42 -10.70 24.12 -4.32
N GLY A 43 -10.09 24.08 -3.14
CA GLY A 43 -10.73 24.43 -1.86
C GLY A 43 -11.81 23.44 -1.38
N GLU A 44 -12.22 22.48 -2.22
CA GLU A 44 -13.12 21.41 -1.84
C GLU A 44 -12.42 20.40 -0.93
N ILE A 45 -12.77 20.46 0.36
CA ILE A 45 -12.17 19.58 1.36
C ILE A 45 -12.63 18.13 1.15
N ILE A 46 -13.83 17.89 0.61
CA ILE A 46 -14.43 16.55 0.49
C ILE A 46 -14.84 16.31 -0.96
N ASN A 47 -14.23 15.31 -1.58
CA ASN A 47 -14.52 14.82 -2.94
C ASN A 47 -14.53 13.28 -2.92
N SER A 48 -15.24 12.65 -3.85
CA SER A 48 -15.25 11.20 -4.12
C SER A 48 -13.87 10.55 -4.09
N TRP A 49 -12.82 11.20 -4.60
CA TRP A 49 -11.45 10.66 -4.56
C TRP A 49 -10.87 10.58 -3.13
N LEU A 50 -11.12 11.60 -2.31
CA LEU A 50 -10.71 11.59 -0.91
C LEU A 50 -11.51 10.55 -0.12
N LEU A 51 -12.81 10.44 -0.39
CA LEU A 51 -13.67 9.42 0.22
C LEU A 51 -13.17 8.01 -0.12
N LEU A 52 -12.77 7.77 -1.37
CA LEU A 52 -12.21 6.48 -1.79
C LEU A 52 -10.87 6.19 -1.12
N SER A 53 -10.01 7.20 -0.95
CA SER A 53 -8.75 7.08 -0.21
C SER A 53 -9.02 6.69 1.25
N PHE A 54 -9.97 7.37 1.90
CA PHE A 54 -10.35 7.10 3.28
C PHE A 54 -10.99 5.71 3.46
N LEU A 55 -11.86 5.30 2.54
CA LEU A 55 -12.46 3.97 2.54
C LEU A 55 -11.39 2.88 2.38
N SER A 56 -10.42 3.10 1.50
CA SER A 56 -9.27 2.20 1.31
C SER A 56 -8.43 2.08 2.58
N LEU A 57 -8.24 3.20 3.29
CA LEU A 57 -7.52 3.24 4.57
C LEU A 57 -8.27 2.49 5.68
N ILE A 58 -9.60 2.66 5.78
CA ILE A 58 -10.42 1.90 6.72
C ILE A 58 -10.29 0.40 6.43
N LEU A 59 -10.45 0.00 5.17
CA LEU A 59 -10.34 -1.41 4.79
C LEU A 59 -8.94 -1.97 5.09
N TYR A 60 -7.90 -1.18 4.87
CA TYR A 60 -6.52 -1.54 5.20
C TYR A 60 -6.35 -1.85 6.70
N TYR A 61 -6.87 -0.97 7.57
CA TYR A 61 -6.82 -1.21 9.02
C TYR A 61 -7.68 -2.41 9.45
N LEU A 62 -8.86 -2.60 8.85
CA LEU A 62 -9.69 -3.79 9.10
C LEU A 62 -8.94 -5.10 8.77
N LEU A 63 -8.17 -5.12 7.68
CA LEU A 63 -7.36 -6.28 7.30
C LEU A 63 -6.16 -6.49 8.23
N TRP A 64 -5.54 -5.42 8.73
CA TRP A 64 -4.54 -5.53 9.79
C TRP A 64 -5.11 -6.09 11.07
N VAL A 65 -6.26 -5.59 11.50
CA VAL A 65 -6.98 -6.11 12.68
C VAL A 65 -7.32 -7.60 12.48
N ARG A 66 -7.77 -8.00 11.29
CA ARG A 66 -7.97 -9.41 10.92
C ARG A 66 -6.67 -10.21 11.06
N TYR A 67 -5.55 -9.71 10.54
CA TYR A 67 -4.25 -10.39 10.66
C TYR A 67 -3.81 -10.57 12.13
N VAL A 68 -3.94 -9.54 12.96
CA VAL A 68 -3.57 -9.62 14.38
C VAL A 68 -4.47 -10.59 15.13
N ARG A 69 -5.78 -10.59 14.86
CA ARG A 69 -6.74 -11.54 15.45
C ARG A 69 -6.51 -12.98 15.01
N SER A 70 -5.96 -13.19 13.83
CA SER A 70 -5.58 -14.51 13.31
C SER A 70 -4.19 -14.97 13.76
N ASP A 71 -3.80 -14.65 15.00
CA ASP A 71 -2.51 -14.98 15.61
C ASP A 71 -1.27 -14.61 14.76
N ARG A 72 -1.39 -13.56 13.93
CA ARG A 72 -0.31 -13.07 13.05
C ARG A 72 0.21 -14.13 12.07
N GLU A 73 -0.66 -15.05 11.67
CA GLU A 73 -0.29 -16.04 10.66
C GLU A 73 -0.01 -15.36 9.30
N TYR A 74 1.16 -15.66 8.72
CA TYR A 74 1.62 -15.08 7.45
C TYR A 74 0.58 -15.17 6.33
N ARG A 75 -0.17 -16.28 6.27
CA ARG A 75 -1.22 -16.48 5.26
C ARG A 75 -2.24 -15.34 5.22
N PHE A 76 -2.54 -14.66 6.34
CA PHE A 76 -3.51 -13.57 6.37
C PHE A 76 -2.98 -12.25 5.81
N LEU A 77 -1.66 -12.10 5.65
CA LEU A 77 -1.06 -11.01 4.90
C LEU A 77 -1.31 -11.17 3.40
N MET A 78 -1.26 -12.41 2.91
CA MET A 78 -1.39 -12.75 1.49
C MET A 78 -2.79 -13.22 1.07
N LYS A 79 -3.68 -13.47 2.04
CA LYS A 79 -5.03 -13.98 1.80
C LYS A 79 -5.86 -12.93 1.07
N SER A 80 -6.29 -13.29 -0.13
CA SER A 80 -7.20 -12.50 -0.97
C SER A 80 -8.45 -12.08 -0.19
N PHE A 81 -8.95 -10.88 -0.50
CA PHE A 81 -10.19 -10.34 0.06
C PHE A 81 -10.89 -9.53 -1.01
N LEU A 82 -12.19 -9.79 -1.22
CA LEU A 82 -13.02 -9.02 -2.17
C LEU A 82 -12.41 -8.98 -3.59
N PHE A 83 -11.94 -10.14 -4.08
CA PHE A 83 -11.25 -10.32 -5.37
C PHE A 83 -9.88 -9.65 -5.51
N ILE A 84 -9.41 -8.93 -4.49
CA ILE A 84 -8.08 -8.34 -4.47
C ILE A 84 -7.07 -9.42 -4.03
N PRO A 85 -6.03 -9.73 -4.82
CA PRO A 85 -5.16 -10.87 -4.57
C PRO A 85 -4.26 -10.70 -3.34
N ILE A 86 -3.74 -9.49 -3.10
CA ILE A 86 -2.89 -9.15 -1.94
C ILE A 86 -3.39 -7.80 -1.39
N PRO A 87 -4.52 -7.79 -0.67
CA PRO A 87 -5.21 -6.54 -0.37
C PRO A 87 -4.37 -5.60 0.52
N LEU A 88 -3.55 -6.13 1.42
CA LEU A 88 -2.65 -5.33 2.25
C LEU A 88 -1.53 -4.62 1.45
N ALA A 89 -1.20 -5.11 0.24
CA ALA A 89 -0.25 -4.46 -0.67
C ALA A 89 -0.94 -3.52 -1.68
N VAL A 90 -2.14 -3.88 -2.15
CA VAL A 90 -2.90 -3.10 -3.12
C VAL A 90 -3.49 -1.83 -2.49
N LEU A 91 -4.02 -1.91 -1.26
CA LEU A 91 -4.70 -0.79 -0.62
C LEU A 91 -3.79 0.44 -0.40
N PRO A 92 -2.54 0.31 0.08
CA PRO A 92 -1.60 1.43 0.14
C PRO A 92 -1.42 2.14 -1.21
N CYS A 93 -1.35 1.38 -2.31
CA CYS A 93 -1.22 1.94 -3.66
C CYS A 93 -2.48 2.74 -4.02
N CYS A 94 -3.67 2.19 -3.77
CA CYS A 94 -4.93 2.90 -3.98
C CYS A 94 -5.02 4.20 -3.17
N ILE A 95 -4.60 4.18 -1.91
CA ILE A 95 -4.61 5.35 -1.02
C ILE A 95 -3.77 6.49 -1.62
N PHE A 96 -2.53 6.22 -2.03
CA PHE A 96 -1.65 7.26 -2.57
C PHE A 96 -2.07 7.75 -3.96
N ILE A 97 -2.53 6.86 -4.84
CA ILE A 97 -3.01 7.25 -6.17
C ILE A 97 -4.25 8.16 -6.05
N THR A 98 -5.22 7.77 -5.23
CA THR A 98 -6.44 8.57 -5.02
C THR A 98 -6.13 9.89 -4.32
N ALA A 99 -5.17 9.92 -3.38
CA ALA A 99 -4.69 11.16 -2.78
C ALA A 99 -3.99 12.08 -3.79
N ALA A 100 -3.22 11.52 -4.75
CA ALA A 100 -2.59 12.28 -5.83
C ALA A 100 -3.62 12.95 -6.74
N ILE A 101 -4.68 12.21 -7.10
CA ILE A 101 -5.77 12.72 -7.93
C ILE A 101 -6.53 13.82 -7.18
N TRP A 102 -6.91 13.56 -5.92
CA TRP A 102 -7.59 14.55 -5.08
C TRP A 102 -6.78 15.83 -4.91
N GLY A 103 -5.48 15.72 -4.66
CA GLY A 103 -4.61 16.88 -4.49
C GLY A 103 -4.11 17.49 -5.79
N HIS A 104 -4.54 17.00 -6.95
CA HIS A 104 -4.05 17.39 -8.28
C HIS A 104 -2.51 17.43 -8.36
N SER A 105 -1.84 16.51 -7.66
CA SER A 105 -0.38 16.54 -7.45
C SER A 105 0.31 15.59 -8.42
N PHE A 106 0.92 16.18 -9.45
CA PHE A 106 1.68 15.45 -10.45
C PHE A 106 2.84 14.64 -9.84
N TRP A 107 3.59 15.26 -8.92
CA TRP A 107 4.72 14.62 -8.25
C TRP A 107 4.27 13.46 -7.35
N LEU A 108 3.17 13.62 -6.61
CA LEU A 108 2.63 12.53 -5.79
C LEU A 108 2.16 11.37 -6.67
N GLY A 109 1.58 11.66 -7.83
CA GLY A 109 1.18 10.65 -8.81
C GLY A 109 2.35 9.80 -9.29
N ILE A 110 3.47 10.44 -9.67
CA ILE A 110 4.69 9.71 -10.06
C ILE A 110 5.20 8.83 -8.92
N ALA A 111 5.32 9.39 -7.71
CA ALA A 111 5.78 8.63 -6.56
C ALA A 111 4.88 7.44 -6.24
N ALA A 112 3.56 7.60 -6.35
CA ALA A 112 2.57 6.55 -6.13
C ALA A 112 2.68 5.43 -7.17
N ILE A 113 2.91 5.75 -8.44
CA ILE A 113 3.13 4.75 -9.50
C ILE A 113 4.42 3.98 -9.27
N VAL A 114 5.53 4.66 -8.98
CA VAL A 114 6.82 4.03 -8.69
C VAL A 114 6.72 3.11 -7.46
N PHE A 115 6.05 3.59 -6.40
CA PHE A 115 5.74 2.80 -5.23
C PHE A 115 4.92 1.56 -5.58
N ALA A 116 3.82 1.72 -6.33
CA ALA A 116 2.94 0.61 -6.69
C ALA A 116 3.65 -0.49 -7.49
N ILE A 117 4.47 -0.11 -8.49
CA ILE A 117 5.23 -1.07 -9.29
C ILE A 117 6.19 -1.89 -8.41
N GLY A 118 6.96 -1.22 -7.55
CA GLY A 118 7.89 -1.89 -6.64
C GLY A 118 7.18 -2.75 -5.61
N HIS A 119 6.23 -2.16 -4.89
CA HIS A 119 5.55 -2.77 -3.75
C HIS A 119 4.70 -3.98 -4.17
N LEU A 120 3.98 -3.90 -5.30
CA LEU A 120 3.18 -5.02 -5.80
C LEU A 120 4.07 -6.17 -6.29
N LYS A 121 5.20 -5.88 -6.96
CA LYS A 121 6.13 -6.92 -7.41
C LYS A 121 6.76 -7.66 -6.23
N VAL A 122 7.28 -6.91 -5.25
CA VAL A 122 7.86 -7.47 -4.02
C VAL A 122 6.81 -8.30 -3.27
N SER A 123 5.57 -7.82 -3.19
CA SER A 123 4.50 -8.55 -2.51
C SER A 123 4.08 -9.81 -3.25
N SER A 124 4.03 -9.79 -4.57
CA SER A 124 3.69 -10.96 -5.40
C SER A 124 4.74 -12.05 -5.28
N ASP A 125 6.03 -11.70 -5.30
CA ASP A 125 7.13 -12.67 -5.17
C ASP A 125 7.17 -13.35 -3.79
N ASN A 126 6.61 -12.70 -2.77
CA ASN A 126 6.49 -13.24 -1.42
C ASN A 126 5.22 -14.09 -1.20
N LYS A 127 4.27 -14.07 -2.15
CA LYS A 127 3.04 -14.87 -2.06
C LYS A 127 3.24 -16.32 -2.52
N GLU A 128 4.18 -16.53 -3.45
CA GLU A 128 4.56 -17.83 -4.03
C GLU A 128 5.65 -18.54 -3.22
#